data_AF-A0AAV3WYW3-F1
#
_entry.id   AF-A0AAV3WYW3-F1
#
_cell.length_a   1.000
_cell.length_b   1.000
_cell.length_c   1.000
_cell.angle_alpha   90.00
_cell.angle_beta   90.00
_cell.angle_gamma   90.00
#
_symmetry.space_group_name_H-M   'P 1'
#
loop_
_entity.id
_entity.type
_entity.pdbx_description
1 polymer ?
#
loop_
_entity_poly.entity_id
_entity_poly.type
_entity_poly.pdbx_seq_one_letter_code
_entity_poly.pdbx_strand_id
1 'polypeptide(L)'
;MLKNIKFSARRGPYGLGCGSSHPSKPYRKLVRSKLDYGSVIHGSAKKHVLRGLDPIHHQGLRIALGTIRKSPMKSLYSEAGEPSLEHRRTKLAFKYILKIQSLPRNPCNDVVFEAQLSDFSADSKSEPNLIANSFEHIKNAKINLNTIDNLHVQCPPPWEEHKGNENVDKLAKAALNRASCSGKLFCWSDLKPKVNAYIHTVRQENWDTEGTNKLHEVLPNFGDLHKEGEGAGRKRETVMCRLRVGHTWLTQGYLLKNGEKPFCYARDSLYTVRHILIECPDFQDTRKKYFCVTDCTDFSERSIPLA
;
A
#
# COMPACT_ATOMS: atom_id res chain seq x y z
N MET A 1 -4.47 42.50 4.76
CA MET A 1 -3.42 41.51 4.42
C MET A 1 -3.25 40.62 5.65
N LEU A 2 -3.53 39.32 5.73
CA LEU A 2 -3.70 38.23 4.78
C LEU A 2 -4.88 37.39 5.30
N LYS A 3 -5.99 37.33 4.55
CA LYS A 3 -7.11 36.44 4.87
C LYS A 3 -6.91 35.12 4.11
N ASN A 4 -6.96 34.02 4.86
CA ASN A 4 -7.50 32.74 4.43
C ASN A 4 -6.94 32.10 3.14
N ILE A 5 -5.81 31.41 3.26
CA ILE A 5 -5.53 30.26 2.41
C ILE A 5 -5.95 29.01 3.19
N LYS A 6 -7.24 28.66 3.09
CA LYS A 6 -7.69 27.31 3.44
C LYS A 6 -7.18 26.38 2.34
N PHE A 7 -6.09 25.65 2.60
CA PHE A 7 -5.77 24.46 1.82
C PHE A 7 -6.86 23.43 2.06
N SER A 8 -7.88 23.44 1.20
CA SER A 8 -8.82 22.35 1.03
C SER A 8 -8.04 21.15 0.48
N ALA A 9 -7.50 20.35 1.39
CA ALA A 9 -7.07 18.99 1.05
C ALA A 9 -8.35 18.22 0.71
N ARG A 10 -8.64 18.06 -0.58
CA ARG A 10 -9.68 17.14 -1.06
C ARG A 10 -9.35 15.75 -0.51
N ARG A 11 -10.06 15.35 0.55
CA ARG A 11 -10.03 13.99 1.10
C ARG A 11 -10.84 13.12 0.14
N GLY A 12 -10.16 12.35 -0.71
CA GLY A 12 -10.81 11.25 -1.42
C GLY A 12 -11.11 10.11 -0.44
N PRO A 13 -12.13 9.26 -0.72
CA PRO A 13 -12.51 8.12 0.13
C PRO A 13 -11.41 7.05 0.26
N TYR A 14 -10.35 7.14 -0.55
CA TYR A 14 -9.17 6.29 -0.45
C TYR A 14 -8.08 7.07 0.29
N GLY A 15 -7.96 6.80 1.59
CA GLY A 15 -6.99 7.41 2.49
C GLY A 15 -5.52 7.08 2.18
N LEU A 16 -5.02 7.49 1.01
CA LEU A 16 -3.59 7.47 0.66
C LEU A 16 -2.86 8.75 1.12
N GLY A 17 -3.54 9.60 1.89
CA GLY A 17 -2.93 10.70 2.63
C GLY A 17 -2.31 10.19 3.92
N CYS A 18 -1.04 9.82 3.86
CA CYS A 18 -0.23 9.56 5.04
C CYS A 18 -0.07 10.88 5.81
N GLY A 19 -0.83 11.03 6.91
CA GLY A 19 -0.65 12.11 7.90
C GLY A 19 0.83 12.23 8.31
N SER A 20 1.23 13.38 8.81
CA SER A 20 2.62 13.84 8.99
C SER A 20 3.58 12.88 9.73
N SER A 21 3.13 11.85 10.48
CA SER A 21 3.99 11.04 11.37
C SER A 21 4.18 9.53 11.11
N HIS A 22 3.51 8.87 10.14
CA HIS A 22 3.49 7.37 10.11
C HIS A 22 4.89 6.67 10.13
N PRO A 23 5.07 5.55 10.88
CA PRO A 23 6.39 4.92 11.09
C PRO A 23 7.12 4.47 9.81
N SER A 24 6.35 4.11 8.78
CA SER A 24 6.87 3.63 7.49
C SER A 24 7.33 4.73 6.53
N LYS A 25 7.17 6.03 6.86
CA LYS A 25 7.68 7.14 6.04
C LYS A 25 9.18 7.08 5.70
N PRO A 26 10.11 6.91 6.68
CA PRO A 26 11.54 6.80 6.36
C PRO A 26 11.82 5.63 5.42
N TYR A 27 11.17 4.48 5.65
CA TYR A 27 11.26 3.32 4.77
C TYR A 27 10.82 3.65 3.33
N ARG A 28 9.67 4.32 3.15
CA ARG A 28 9.14 4.72 1.84
C ARG A 28 10.09 5.63 1.07
N LYS A 29 10.76 6.55 1.77
CA LYS A 29 11.66 7.54 1.16
C LYS A 29 13.03 6.96 0.80
N LEU A 30 13.60 6.12 1.65
CA LEU A 30 14.99 5.66 1.52
C LEU A 30 15.11 4.30 0.85
N VAL A 31 14.31 3.32 1.28
CA VAL A 31 14.44 1.93 0.84
C VAL A 31 13.50 1.66 -0.34
N ARG A 32 12.21 1.96 -0.17
CA ARG A 32 11.19 1.67 -1.20
C ARG A 32 11.46 2.40 -2.50
N SER A 33 11.92 3.66 -2.45
CA SER A 33 12.28 4.45 -3.63
C SER A 33 13.38 3.78 -4.46
N LYS A 34 14.33 3.08 -3.82
CA LYS A 34 15.39 2.32 -4.49
C LYS A 34 14.88 0.99 -5.05
N LEU A 35 14.01 0.29 -4.32
CA LEU A 35 13.38 -0.95 -4.78
C LEU A 35 12.39 -0.72 -5.94
N ASP A 36 11.78 0.46 -6.01
CA ASP A 36 10.88 0.86 -7.09
C ASP A 36 11.66 1.26 -8.36
N TYR A 37 12.92 1.65 -8.23
CA TYR A 37 13.71 2.12 -9.36
C TYR A 37 14.06 0.96 -10.31
N GLY A 38 13.63 1.07 -11.58
CA GLY A 38 13.88 0.03 -12.58
C GLY A 38 13.06 -1.24 -12.39
N SER A 39 12.05 -1.24 -11.50
CA SER A 39 11.25 -2.42 -11.17
C SER A 39 10.49 -3.02 -12.35
N VAL A 40 10.22 -2.21 -13.37
CA VAL A 40 9.59 -2.62 -14.64
C VAL A 40 10.55 -3.45 -15.49
N ILE A 41 11.86 -3.15 -15.42
CA ILE A 41 12.90 -3.82 -16.22
C ILE A 41 13.29 -5.13 -15.54
N HIS A 42 13.78 -5.05 -14.29
CA HIS A 42 14.25 -6.24 -13.58
C HIS A 42 13.10 -7.10 -13.04
N GLY A 43 11.85 -6.63 -13.09
CA GLY A 43 10.68 -7.35 -12.61
C GLY A 43 10.35 -8.61 -13.43
N SER A 44 10.88 -8.72 -14.65
CA SER A 44 10.79 -9.92 -15.50
C SER A 44 11.85 -10.99 -15.18
N ALA A 45 12.72 -10.75 -14.19
CA ALA A 45 13.70 -11.75 -13.76
C ALA A 45 13.03 -12.97 -13.09
N LYS A 46 13.73 -14.11 -13.05
CA LYS A 46 13.24 -15.34 -12.42
C LYS A 46 12.87 -15.10 -10.94
N LYS A 47 11.78 -15.73 -10.47
CA LYS A 47 11.27 -15.61 -9.09
C LYS A 47 12.34 -15.80 -8.01
N HIS A 48 13.29 -16.73 -8.18
CA HIS A 48 14.36 -16.93 -7.18
C HIS A 48 15.32 -15.74 -7.05
N VAL A 49 15.60 -15.02 -8.14
CA VAL A 49 16.41 -13.79 -8.11
C VAL A 49 15.62 -12.67 -7.44
N LEU A 50 14.34 -12.54 -7.78
CA LEU A 50 13.44 -11.54 -7.19
C LEU A 50 13.25 -11.73 -5.68
N ARG A 51 13.22 -12.99 -5.20
CA ARG A 51 13.14 -13.32 -3.78
C ARG A 51 14.32 -12.78 -2.96
N GLY A 52 15.46 -12.49 -3.59
CA GLY A 52 16.60 -11.84 -2.92
C GLY A 52 16.31 -10.42 -2.43
N LEU A 53 15.29 -9.74 -2.99
CA LEU A 53 14.89 -8.39 -2.58
C LEU A 53 13.92 -8.39 -1.40
N ASP A 54 13.19 -9.49 -1.19
CA ASP A 54 12.19 -9.60 -0.13
C ASP A 54 12.79 -9.42 1.29
N PRO A 55 13.97 -10.00 1.63
CA PRO A 55 14.62 -9.74 2.92
C PRO A 55 14.87 -8.26 3.20
N ILE A 56 15.26 -7.47 2.19
CA ILE A 56 15.51 -6.03 2.32
C ILE A 56 14.18 -5.30 2.61
N HIS A 57 13.13 -5.64 1.86
CA HIS A 57 11.79 -5.09 2.07
C HIS A 57 11.25 -5.41 3.46
N HIS A 58 11.28 -6.69 3.83
CA HIS A 58 10.81 -7.19 5.13
C HIS A 58 11.57 -6.54 6.29
N GLN A 59 12.89 -6.47 6.20
CA GLN A 59 13.73 -5.86 7.23
C GLN A 59 13.46 -4.35 7.35
N GLY A 60 13.28 -3.66 6.23
CA GLY A 60 12.91 -2.24 6.21
C GLY A 60 11.57 -1.98 6.92
N LEU A 61 10.55 -2.81 6.68
CA LEU A 61 9.27 -2.72 7.37
C LEU A 61 9.39 -3.04 8.86
N ARG A 62 10.16 -4.05 9.25
CA ARG A 62 10.40 -4.38 10.66
C ARG A 62 11.08 -3.25 11.43
N ILE A 63 12.08 -2.60 10.83
CA ILE A 63 12.76 -1.44 11.45
C ILE A 63 11.81 -0.24 11.55
N ALA A 64 11.00 -0.01 10.52
CA ALA A 64 10.04 1.07 10.49
C ALA A 64 8.95 0.90 11.57
N LEU A 65 8.33 -0.28 11.66
CA LEU A 65 7.27 -0.60 12.62
C LEU A 65 7.81 -0.98 14.02
N GLY A 66 9.12 -1.20 14.15
CA GLY A 66 9.76 -1.66 15.37
C GLY A 66 9.35 -3.08 15.79
N THR A 67 8.99 -3.96 14.86
CA THR A 67 8.56 -5.35 15.17
C THR A 67 9.74 -6.32 15.24
N ILE A 68 9.52 -7.49 15.85
CA ILE A 68 10.56 -8.52 16.00
C ILE A 68 10.82 -9.27 14.68
N ARG A 69 11.92 -10.03 14.58
CA ARG A 69 12.26 -10.81 13.36
C ARG A 69 11.30 -11.97 13.05
N LYS A 70 10.55 -12.47 14.02
CA LYS A 70 9.63 -13.61 13.85
C LYS A 70 8.19 -13.20 13.52
N SER A 71 7.93 -11.91 13.31
CA SER A 71 6.59 -11.46 12.93
C SER A 71 6.20 -11.93 11.52
N PRO A 72 4.95 -12.38 11.31
CA PRO A 72 4.44 -12.75 9.99
C PRO A 72 4.37 -11.55 9.03
N MET A 73 4.77 -11.76 7.76
CA MET A 73 4.85 -10.68 6.76
C MET A 73 3.51 -10.08 6.39
N LYS A 74 2.50 -10.93 6.21
CA LYS A 74 1.16 -10.51 5.82
C LYS A 74 0.56 -9.53 6.82
N SER A 75 0.75 -9.77 8.12
CA SER A 75 0.38 -8.82 9.18
C SER A 75 1.17 -7.52 9.11
N LEU A 76 2.47 -7.56 8.80
CA LEU A 76 3.27 -6.33 8.63
C LEU A 76 2.83 -5.51 7.42
N TYR A 77 2.38 -6.16 6.35
CA TYR A 77 1.86 -5.47 5.17
C TYR A 77 0.56 -4.73 5.45
N SER A 78 -0.36 -5.36 6.19
CA SER A 78 -1.60 -4.74 6.65
C SER A 78 -1.29 -3.55 7.59
N GLU A 79 -0.48 -3.78 8.62
CA GLU A 79 -0.11 -2.77 9.62
C GLU A 79 0.67 -1.57 9.02
N ALA A 80 1.59 -1.81 8.09
CA ALA A 80 2.34 -0.73 7.44
C ALA A 80 1.54 0.01 6.36
N GLY A 81 0.42 -0.58 5.90
CA GLY A 81 -0.30 -0.19 4.69
C GLY A 81 0.52 -0.39 3.41
N GLU A 82 1.56 -1.23 3.44
CA GLU A 82 2.50 -1.43 2.32
C GLU A 82 2.21 -2.72 1.55
N PRO A 83 2.28 -2.72 0.21
CA PRO A 83 2.12 -3.94 -0.57
C PRO A 83 3.37 -4.84 -0.47
N SER A 84 3.22 -6.13 -0.79
CA SER A 84 4.38 -6.96 -1.10
C SER A 84 5.11 -6.43 -2.35
N LEU A 85 6.38 -6.79 -2.52
CA LEU A 85 7.16 -6.34 -3.68
C LEU A 85 6.54 -6.78 -5.01
N GLU A 86 5.92 -7.95 -5.05
CA GLU A 86 5.19 -8.44 -6.22
C GLU A 86 4.04 -7.50 -6.60
N HIS A 87 3.09 -7.26 -5.70
CA HIS A 87 1.99 -6.32 -5.93
C HIS A 87 2.49 -4.91 -6.24
N ARG A 88 3.60 -4.49 -5.63
CA ARG A 88 4.26 -3.20 -5.91
C ARG A 88 4.76 -3.12 -7.35
N ARG A 89 5.46 -4.15 -7.83
CA ARG A 89 5.97 -4.27 -9.20
C ARG A 89 4.84 -4.28 -10.21
N THR A 90 3.80 -5.09 -9.99
CA THR A 90 2.60 -5.13 -10.84
C THR A 90 1.94 -3.75 -10.92
N LYS A 91 1.79 -3.06 -9.80
CA LYS A 91 1.25 -1.69 -9.76
C LYS A 91 2.10 -0.69 -10.56
N LEU A 92 3.43 -0.80 -10.51
CA LEU A 92 4.33 0.07 -11.27
C LEU A 92 4.32 -0.25 -12.76
N ALA A 93 4.32 -1.52 -13.12
CA ALA A 93 4.19 -2.00 -14.50
C ALA A 93 2.84 -1.58 -15.11
N PHE A 94 1.73 -1.75 -14.39
CA PHE A 94 0.41 -1.27 -14.81
C PHE A 94 0.45 0.23 -15.14
N LYS A 95 0.97 1.06 -14.24
CA LYS A 95 1.11 2.52 -14.48
C LYS A 95 2.01 2.83 -15.66
N TYR A 96 3.08 2.06 -15.83
CA TYR A 96 4.00 2.20 -16.94
C TYR A 96 3.29 1.94 -18.28
N ILE A 97 2.57 0.83 -18.40
CA ILE A 97 1.81 0.46 -19.62
C ILE A 97 0.81 1.56 -19.99
N LEU A 98 0.00 2.05 -19.03
CA LEU A 98 -0.95 3.13 -19.30
C LEU A 98 -0.27 4.42 -19.77
N LYS A 99 0.92 4.73 -19.24
CA LYS A 99 1.70 5.90 -19.67
C LYS A 99 2.26 5.71 -21.07
N ILE A 100 2.77 4.53 -21.40
CA ILE A 100 3.30 4.22 -22.75
C ILE A 100 2.17 4.20 -23.79
N GLN A 101 0.96 3.73 -23.44
CA GLN A 101 -0.23 3.82 -24.30
C GLN A 101 -0.52 5.27 -24.70
N SER A 102 -0.41 6.22 -23.76
CA SER A 102 -0.60 7.64 -24.07
C SER A 102 0.54 8.25 -24.89
N LEU A 103 1.65 7.54 -25.12
CA LEU A 103 2.84 8.05 -25.80
C LEU A 103 3.19 7.16 -27.00
N PRO A 104 2.45 7.24 -28.12
CA PRO A 104 2.69 6.39 -29.29
C PRO A 104 4.06 6.59 -29.95
N ARG A 105 4.67 7.79 -29.82
CA ARG A 105 6.01 8.08 -30.36
C ARG A 105 7.16 7.53 -29.51
N ASN A 106 6.88 6.87 -28.40
CA ASN A 106 7.93 6.33 -27.53
C ASN A 106 8.51 5.05 -28.16
N PRO A 107 9.85 4.88 -28.25
CA PRO A 107 10.45 3.66 -28.78
C PRO A 107 10.07 2.39 -28.01
N CYS A 108 9.68 2.51 -26.74
CA CYS A 108 9.20 1.37 -25.96
C CYS A 108 7.73 1.02 -26.24
N ASN A 109 6.99 1.79 -27.05
CA ASN A 109 5.59 1.51 -27.37
C ASN A 109 5.48 0.20 -28.13
N ASP A 110 6.23 0.06 -29.22
CA ASP A 110 6.26 -1.16 -30.04
C ASP A 110 6.61 -2.38 -29.20
N VAL A 111 7.70 -2.33 -28.42
CA VAL A 111 8.14 -3.45 -27.58
C VAL A 111 7.11 -3.87 -26.52
N VAL A 112 6.40 -2.90 -25.92
CA VAL A 112 5.42 -3.19 -24.84
C VAL A 112 4.12 -3.76 -25.40
N PHE A 113 3.68 -3.29 -26.57
CA PHE A 113 2.41 -3.71 -27.17
C PHE A 113 2.55 -4.85 -28.19
N GLU A 114 3.72 -5.07 -28.78
CA GLU A 114 4.05 -6.30 -29.49
C GLU A 114 4.02 -7.51 -28.55
N ALA A 115 4.44 -7.33 -27.29
CA ALA A 115 4.30 -8.35 -26.24
C ALA A 115 2.85 -8.71 -25.91
N GLN A 116 1.87 -7.91 -26.35
CA GLN A 116 0.44 -8.19 -26.25
C GLN A 116 -0.05 -9.11 -27.39
N LEU A 117 0.64 -9.10 -28.55
CA LEU A 117 0.32 -9.84 -29.77
C LEU A 117 1.01 -11.20 -29.85
N SER A 118 2.14 -11.37 -29.15
CA SER A 118 2.57 -12.71 -28.81
C SER A 118 1.55 -13.27 -27.82
N ASP A 119 0.54 -13.99 -28.33
CA ASP A 119 0.03 -15.15 -27.62
C ASP A 119 1.29 -15.91 -27.19
N PHE A 120 1.72 -15.71 -25.95
CA PHE A 120 2.62 -16.63 -25.27
C PHE A 120 1.80 -17.91 -25.20
N SER A 121 1.84 -18.65 -26.32
CA SER A 121 1.14 -19.89 -26.49
C SER A 121 1.42 -20.71 -25.25
N ALA A 122 0.39 -21.40 -24.80
CA ALA A 122 0.43 -22.33 -23.68
C ALA A 122 1.50 -23.45 -23.82
N ASP A 123 2.30 -23.42 -24.89
CA ASP A 123 3.33 -24.38 -25.27
C ASP A 123 4.76 -24.02 -24.84
N SER A 124 5.03 -22.80 -24.33
CA SER A 124 6.37 -22.49 -23.80
C SER A 124 6.45 -22.74 -22.28
N LYS A 125 7.41 -23.57 -21.85
CA LYS A 125 7.69 -23.87 -20.42
C LYS A 125 8.16 -22.64 -19.59
N SER A 126 8.17 -21.44 -20.16
CA SER A 126 8.67 -20.23 -19.53
C SER A 126 7.55 -19.40 -18.90
N GLU A 127 7.76 -18.97 -17.65
CA GLU A 127 6.83 -18.05 -16.99
C GLU A 127 6.71 -16.74 -17.80
N PRO A 128 5.48 -16.23 -18.00
CA PRO A 128 5.25 -14.95 -18.65
C PRO A 128 5.97 -13.79 -17.93
N ASN A 129 6.47 -12.85 -18.71
CA ASN A 129 7.19 -11.68 -18.19
C ASN A 129 6.25 -10.73 -17.41
N LEU A 130 6.81 -9.79 -16.65
CA LEU A 130 6.01 -8.91 -15.78
C LEU A 130 5.00 -8.05 -16.57
N ILE A 131 5.37 -7.62 -17.77
CA ILE A 131 4.52 -6.78 -18.63
C ILE A 131 3.31 -7.58 -19.14
N ALA A 132 3.54 -8.80 -19.63
CA ALA A 132 2.49 -9.73 -20.07
C ALA A 132 1.49 -10.02 -18.94
N ASN A 133 1.97 -10.38 -17.74
CA ASN A 133 1.11 -10.57 -16.57
C ASN A 133 0.32 -9.31 -16.20
N SER A 134 0.92 -8.14 -16.38
CA SER A 134 0.26 -6.86 -16.10
C SER A 134 -0.90 -6.56 -17.07
N PHE A 135 -0.86 -7.08 -18.30
CA PHE A 135 -1.98 -6.98 -19.24
C PHE A 135 -3.20 -7.79 -18.80
N GLU A 136 -2.99 -8.97 -18.20
CA GLU A 136 -4.08 -9.74 -17.60
C GLU A 136 -4.73 -8.95 -16.46
N HIS A 137 -3.93 -8.33 -15.60
CA HIS A 137 -4.42 -7.43 -14.56
C HIS A 137 -5.19 -6.21 -15.11
N ILE A 138 -4.76 -5.64 -16.25
CA ILE A 138 -5.48 -4.55 -16.95
C ILE A 138 -6.86 -5.02 -17.41
N LYS A 139 -6.92 -6.22 -18.01
CA LYS A 139 -8.18 -6.85 -18.46
C LYS A 139 -9.11 -7.09 -17.28
N ASN A 140 -8.59 -7.66 -16.19
CA ASN A 140 -9.35 -7.91 -14.96
C ASN A 140 -9.84 -6.62 -14.29
N ALA A 141 -9.06 -5.53 -14.38
CA ALA A 141 -9.47 -4.20 -13.92
C ALA A 141 -10.51 -3.51 -14.83
N LYS A 142 -10.93 -4.14 -15.94
CA LYS A 142 -11.89 -3.60 -16.91
C LYS A 142 -11.49 -2.22 -17.43
N ILE A 143 -10.21 -2.02 -17.76
CA ILE A 143 -9.70 -0.78 -18.34
C ILE A 143 -9.55 -0.96 -19.85
N ASN A 144 -10.26 -0.14 -20.62
CA ASN A 144 -10.11 -0.10 -22.08
C ASN A 144 -8.94 0.82 -22.44
N LEU A 145 -7.86 0.25 -22.98
CA LEU A 145 -6.66 1.03 -23.37
C LEU A 145 -6.96 2.04 -24.49
N ASN A 146 -7.93 1.73 -25.36
CA ASN A 146 -8.33 2.57 -26.51
C ASN A 146 -9.02 3.88 -26.08
N THR A 147 -9.48 3.98 -24.82
CA THR A 147 -10.08 5.22 -24.28
C THR A 147 -9.05 6.18 -23.69
N ILE A 148 -7.77 5.85 -23.76
CA ILE A 148 -6.69 6.69 -23.24
C ILE A 148 -6.30 7.70 -24.31
N ASP A 149 -6.26 8.98 -23.94
CA ASP A 149 -5.86 10.04 -24.87
C ASP A 149 -4.35 9.98 -25.16
N ASN A 150 -3.98 10.35 -26.39
CA ASN A 150 -2.59 10.46 -26.79
C ASN A 150 -2.02 11.76 -26.22
N LEU A 151 -1.11 11.63 -25.26
CA LEU A 151 -0.37 12.73 -24.69
C LEU A 151 0.61 13.27 -25.75
N HIS A 152 0.29 14.43 -26.31
CA HIS A 152 1.23 15.15 -27.17
C HIS A 152 2.27 15.86 -26.30
N VAL A 153 3.40 15.21 -26.05
CA VAL A 153 4.52 15.83 -25.33
C VAL A 153 5.25 16.75 -26.31
N GLN A 154 4.83 18.00 -26.35
CA GLN A 154 5.69 19.10 -26.75
C GLN A 154 5.95 19.94 -25.51
N CYS A 155 7.03 19.62 -24.82
CA CYS A 155 7.57 20.51 -23.80
C CYS A 155 8.90 21.01 -24.38
N PRO A 156 8.94 22.22 -24.97
CA PRO A 156 10.22 22.87 -25.24
C PRO A 156 11.02 22.93 -23.93
N PRO A 157 12.35 22.84 -24.00
CA PRO A 157 13.17 22.71 -22.81
C PRO A 157 12.96 23.88 -21.84
N PRO A 158 13.21 23.70 -20.52
CA PRO A 158 12.86 24.68 -19.48
C PRO A 158 13.45 26.08 -19.62
N TRP A 159 14.43 26.27 -20.51
CA TRP A 159 15.12 27.53 -20.76
C TRP A 159 14.57 28.32 -21.96
N GLU A 160 13.56 27.81 -22.69
CA GLU A 160 12.91 28.52 -23.79
C GLU A 160 11.65 29.28 -23.32
N GLU A 161 11.46 30.51 -23.79
CA GLU A 161 10.31 31.34 -23.41
C GLU A 161 9.00 30.84 -24.07
N HIS A 162 8.03 30.46 -23.25
CA HIS A 162 6.83 29.72 -23.67
C HIS A 162 5.65 30.62 -24.10
N LYS A 163 5.74 31.30 -25.25
CA LYS A 163 4.59 32.06 -25.82
C LYS A 163 3.33 31.20 -26.07
N GLY A 164 3.49 29.87 -26.20
CA GLY A 164 2.40 28.92 -26.42
C GLY A 164 1.54 28.60 -25.19
N ASN A 165 2.05 28.78 -23.97
CA ASN A 165 1.33 28.43 -22.74
C ASN A 165 0.08 29.29 -22.53
N GLU A 166 0.12 30.56 -22.92
CA GLU A 166 -1.03 31.47 -22.81
C GLU A 166 -2.19 31.04 -23.71
N ASN A 167 -1.91 30.53 -24.92
CA ASN A 167 -2.95 30.02 -25.81
C ASN A 167 -3.53 28.71 -25.28
N VAL A 168 -2.71 27.83 -24.70
CA VAL A 168 -3.18 26.61 -24.04
C VAL A 168 -4.09 26.96 -22.85
N ASP A 169 -3.70 27.93 -22.01
CA ASP A 169 -4.50 28.39 -20.87
C ASP A 169 -5.82 29.05 -21.31
N LYS A 170 -5.80 29.83 -22.39
CA LYS A 170 -7.00 30.43 -22.99
C LYS A 170 -7.95 29.35 -23.51
N LEU A 171 -7.45 28.34 -24.23
CA LEU A 171 -8.24 27.22 -24.73
C LEU A 171 -8.80 26.35 -23.59
N ALA A 172 -8.01 26.09 -22.55
CA ALA A 172 -8.45 25.35 -21.36
C ALA A 172 -9.58 26.10 -20.62
N LYS A 173 -9.48 27.43 -20.49
CA LYS A 173 -10.56 28.26 -19.93
C LYS A 173 -11.81 28.26 -20.80
N ALA A 174 -11.67 28.28 -22.13
CA ALA A 174 -12.80 28.21 -23.05
C ALA A 174 -13.54 26.85 -22.99
N ALA A 175 -12.80 25.76 -22.75
CA ALA A 175 -13.36 24.41 -22.64
C ALA A 175 -14.30 24.22 -21.43
N LEU A 176 -14.16 25.02 -20.37
CA LEU A 176 -15.06 24.96 -19.18
C LEU A 176 -16.52 25.25 -19.53
N ASN A 177 -16.78 26.03 -20.58
CA ASN A 177 -18.11 26.44 -20.99
C ASN A 177 -18.75 25.49 -22.02
N ARG A 178 -18.08 24.37 -22.36
CA ARG A 178 -18.57 23.42 -23.37
C ARG A 178 -19.48 22.37 -22.73
N ALA A 179 -20.71 22.26 -23.22
CA ALA A 179 -21.78 21.46 -22.60
C ALA A 179 -21.56 19.92 -22.65
N SER A 180 -20.73 19.40 -23.57
CA SER A 180 -20.36 18.00 -23.59
C SER A 180 -19.14 17.78 -24.50
N CYS A 181 -18.15 17.03 -24.03
CA CYS A 181 -17.06 16.54 -24.88
C CYS A 181 -17.49 15.21 -25.50
N SER A 182 -17.65 15.17 -26.82
CA SER A 182 -17.88 13.93 -27.55
C SER A 182 -16.56 13.18 -27.69
N GLY A 183 -16.54 11.92 -27.24
CA GLY A 183 -15.34 11.10 -27.11
C GLY A 183 -14.71 11.26 -25.72
N LYS A 184 -15.13 10.44 -24.75
CA LYS A 184 -14.50 10.37 -23.42
C LYS A 184 -13.14 9.67 -23.53
N LEU A 185 -12.16 10.35 -24.11
CA LEU A 185 -10.77 10.02 -23.90
C LEU A 185 -10.33 10.59 -22.56
N PHE A 186 -9.58 9.82 -21.78
CA PHE A 186 -9.11 10.23 -20.46
C PHE A 186 -7.59 10.32 -20.45
N CYS A 187 -7.05 11.23 -19.64
CA CYS A 187 -5.62 11.22 -19.38
C CYS A 187 -5.28 9.95 -18.61
N TRP A 188 -4.16 9.29 -18.94
CA TRP A 188 -3.73 8.08 -18.23
C TRP A 188 -3.61 8.31 -16.70
N SER A 189 -3.33 9.54 -16.27
CA SER A 189 -3.25 9.89 -14.85
C SER A 189 -4.58 9.74 -14.12
N ASP A 190 -5.70 9.90 -14.81
CA ASP A 190 -7.05 9.79 -14.27
C ASP A 190 -7.41 8.33 -13.97
N LEU A 191 -6.68 7.38 -14.55
CA LEU A 191 -6.80 5.96 -14.25
C LEU A 191 -6.03 5.54 -12.99
N LYS A 192 -5.17 6.40 -12.42
CA LYS A 192 -4.40 6.07 -11.20
C LYS A 192 -5.28 5.62 -10.02
N PRO A 193 -6.43 6.25 -9.72
CA PRO A 193 -7.35 5.79 -8.68
C PRO A 193 -7.90 4.40 -8.97
N LYS A 194 -8.30 4.13 -10.23
CA LYS A 194 -8.81 2.82 -10.66
C LYS A 194 -7.75 1.72 -10.52
N VAL A 195 -6.51 1.99 -10.91
CA VAL A 195 -5.37 1.09 -10.69
C VAL A 195 -5.13 0.85 -9.20
N ASN A 196 -5.14 1.91 -8.39
CA ASN A 196 -4.95 1.78 -6.95
C ASN A 196 -6.06 0.95 -6.29
N ALA A 197 -7.31 1.13 -6.74
CA ALA A 197 -8.48 0.38 -6.27
C ALA A 197 -8.35 -1.09 -6.64
N TYR A 198 -8.03 -1.42 -7.90
CA TYR A 198 -7.80 -2.81 -8.31
C TYR A 198 -6.69 -3.51 -7.52
N ILE A 199 -5.56 -2.84 -7.31
CA ILE A 199 -4.47 -3.41 -6.50
C ILE A 199 -4.89 -3.56 -5.03
N HIS A 200 -5.79 -2.70 -4.53
CA HIS A 200 -6.34 -2.85 -3.19
C HIS A 200 -7.29 -4.04 -3.10
N THR A 201 -8.18 -4.25 -4.08
CA THR A 201 -9.09 -5.40 -4.09
C THR A 201 -8.34 -6.73 -4.13
N VAL A 202 -7.33 -6.85 -5.01
CA VAL A 202 -6.48 -8.07 -5.08
C VAL A 202 -5.77 -8.32 -3.75
N ARG A 203 -5.35 -7.26 -3.04
CA ARG A 203 -4.70 -7.41 -1.73
C ARG A 203 -5.70 -7.78 -0.63
N GLN A 204 -6.92 -7.26 -0.71
CA GLN A 204 -8.02 -7.61 0.19
C GLN A 204 -8.39 -9.08 0.01
N GLU A 205 -8.57 -9.56 -1.22
CA GLU A 205 -8.84 -10.98 -1.51
C GLU A 205 -7.72 -11.90 -0.96
N ASN A 206 -6.46 -11.49 -1.15
CA ASN A 206 -5.30 -12.20 -0.60
C ASN A 206 -5.23 -12.16 0.94
N TRP A 207 -5.88 -11.18 1.57
CA TRP A 207 -5.99 -11.04 3.02
C TRP A 207 -7.14 -11.88 3.58
N ASP A 208 -8.29 -11.85 2.91
CA ASP A 208 -9.49 -12.60 3.29
C ASP A 208 -9.27 -14.12 3.22
N THR A 209 -8.36 -14.56 2.35
CA THR A 209 -7.94 -15.97 2.26
C THR A 209 -7.02 -16.42 3.42
N GLU A 210 -6.54 -15.51 4.26
CA GLU A 210 -5.69 -15.84 5.42
C GLU A 210 -6.48 -16.23 6.67
N GLY A 211 -6.87 -17.50 6.78
CA GLY A 211 -7.57 -17.99 7.97
C GLY A 211 -6.73 -18.13 9.26
N THR A 212 -5.39 -17.99 9.21
CA THR A 212 -4.50 -18.27 10.36
C THR A 212 -3.96 -17.02 11.05
N ASN A 213 -4.24 -15.83 10.52
CA ASN A 213 -3.60 -14.61 10.96
C ASN A 213 -4.39 -13.94 12.10
N LYS A 214 -3.79 -13.89 13.30
CA LYS A 214 -4.39 -13.26 14.49
C LYS A 214 -4.78 -11.79 14.29
N LEU A 215 -4.10 -11.09 13.38
CA LEU A 215 -4.40 -9.69 13.08
C LEU A 215 -5.67 -9.55 12.23
N HIS A 216 -6.09 -10.57 11.49
CA HIS A 216 -7.29 -10.54 10.66
C HIS A 216 -8.58 -10.32 11.47
N GLU A 217 -8.64 -10.83 12.71
CA GLU A 217 -9.75 -10.58 13.64
C GLU A 217 -9.88 -9.11 14.05
N VAL A 218 -8.76 -8.39 14.12
CA VAL A 218 -8.70 -6.99 14.58
C VAL A 218 -8.77 -6.02 13.40
N LEU A 219 -8.25 -6.42 12.24
CA LEU A 219 -8.18 -5.65 11.01
C LEU A 219 -8.74 -6.47 9.84
N PRO A 220 -10.07 -6.51 9.68
CA PRO A 220 -10.71 -7.24 8.58
C PRO A 220 -10.43 -6.56 7.23
N ASN A 221 -10.40 -5.23 7.19
CA ASN A 221 -10.10 -4.48 5.97
C ASN A 221 -8.60 -4.21 5.85
N PHE A 222 -8.02 -4.64 4.75
CA PHE A 222 -6.62 -4.46 4.43
C PHE A 222 -6.28 -2.98 4.23
N GLY A 223 -5.39 -2.45 5.08
CA GLY A 223 -4.89 -1.09 4.94
C GLY A 223 -5.79 0.02 5.51
N ASP A 224 -6.80 -0.34 6.32
CA ASP A 224 -7.42 0.57 7.27
C ASP A 224 -6.36 0.93 8.32
N LEU A 225 -5.54 1.92 7.98
CA LEU A 225 -4.48 2.41 8.86
C LEU A 225 -5.14 3.11 10.05
N HIS A 226 -4.94 2.57 11.24
CA HIS A 226 -5.21 3.30 12.48
C HIS A 226 -4.33 4.55 12.50
N LYS A 227 -4.92 5.70 12.19
CA LYS A 227 -4.26 6.98 12.36
C LYS A 227 -4.32 7.30 13.84
N GLU A 228 -3.21 7.09 14.55
CA GLU A 228 -3.07 7.83 15.79
C GLU A 228 -3.11 9.33 15.46
N GLY A 229 -3.82 10.10 16.31
CA GLY A 229 -4.02 11.51 16.10
C GLY A 229 -2.71 12.27 15.84
N GLU A 230 -2.81 13.42 15.16
CA GLU A 230 -1.67 14.30 14.94
C GLU A 230 -0.95 14.58 16.27
N GLY A 231 0.33 14.19 16.37
CA GLY A 231 1.15 14.38 17.58
C GLY A 231 1.57 13.10 18.31
N ALA A 232 1.13 11.91 17.89
CA ALA A 232 1.65 10.66 18.44
C ALA A 232 3.15 10.50 18.12
N GLY A 233 3.98 10.46 19.16
CA GLY A 233 5.42 10.20 19.01
C GLY A 233 5.70 8.78 18.52
N ARG A 234 6.81 8.57 17.79
CA ARG A 234 7.24 7.27 17.24
C ARG A 234 7.16 6.10 18.23
N LYS A 235 7.44 6.36 19.51
CA LYS A 235 7.39 5.37 20.59
C LYS A 235 5.98 4.78 20.75
N ARG A 236 4.96 5.64 20.73
CA ARG A 236 3.55 5.24 20.88
C ARG A 236 3.09 4.42 19.69
N GLU A 237 3.35 4.90 18.47
CA GLU A 237 3.02 4.18 17.24
C GLU A 237 3.67 2.79 17.22
N THR A 238 4.93 2.67 17.63
CA THR A 238 5.65 1.38 17.71
C THR A 238 5.01 0.44 18.74
N VAL A 239 4.62 0.96 19.91
CA VAL A 239 3.94 0.16 20.95
C VAL A 239 2.60 -0.35 20.42
N MET A 240 1.81 0.51 19.78
CA MET A 240 0.51 0.13 19.22
C MET A 240 0.64 -0.89 18.08
N CYS A 241 1.60 -0.71 17.17
CA CYS A 241 1.90 -1.69 16.12
C CYS A 241 2.25 -3.06 16.72
N ARG A 242 3.06 -3.07 17.79
CA ARG A 242 3.44 -4.32 18.46
C ARG A 242 2.24 -5.00 19.12
N LEU A 243 1.39 -4.24 19.82
CA LEU A 243 0.19 -4.76 20.47
C LEU A 243 -0.77 -5.38 19.44
N ARG A 244 -1.06 -4.67 18.35
CA ARG A 244 -1.95 -5.16 17.27
C ARG A 244 -1.47 -6.44 16.64
N VAL A 245 -0.18 -6.51 16.26
CA VAL A 245 0.39 -7.74 15.68
C VAL A 245 0.54 -8.86 16.74
N GLY A 246 0.28 -8.58 18.02
CA GLY A 246 0.30 -9.57 19.09
C GLY A 246 1.68 -9.80 19.71
N HIS A 247 2.62 -8.87 19.52
CA HIS A 247 3.98 -8.96 20.04
C HIS A 247 4.12 -8.21 21.37
N THR A 248 4.05 -8.94 22.47
CA THR A 248 4.62 -8.50 23.74
C THR A 248 5.79 -9.39 24.11
N TRP A 249 6.62 -8.93 25.05
CA TRP A 249 7.66 -9.79 25.60
C TRP A 249 7.08 -11.06 26.23
N LEU A 250 5.94 -10.95 26.91
CA LEU A 250 5.26 -12.09 27.51
C LEU A 250 4.76 -13.06 26.44
N THR A 251 4.02 -12.59 25.43
CA THR A 251 3.41 -13.48 24.42
C THR A 251 4.40 -14.08 23.45
N GLN A 252 5.55 -13.42 23.21
CA GLN A 252 6.44 -13.76 22.10
C GLN A 252 7.92 -13.93 22.49
N GLY A 253 8.28 -13.64 23.74
CA GLY A 253 9.64 -13.81 24.26
C GLY A 253 10.11 -15.26 24.23
N TYR A 254 9.20 -16.23 24.35
CA TYR A 254 9.51 -17.66 24.22
C TYR A 254 10.16 -17.99 22.87
N LEU A 255 9.75 -17.32 21.79
CA LEU A 255 10.36 -17.53 20.48
C LEU A 255 11.81 -17.04 20.41
N LEU A 256 12.19 -16.04 21.21
CA LEU A 256 13.58 -15.55 21.25
C LEU A 256 14.46 -16.44 22.11
N LYS A 257 13.90 -17.03 23.17
CA LYS A 257 14.61 -17.93 24.09
C LYS A 257 14.56 -19.40 23.68
N ASN A 258 13.80 -19.73 22.63
CA ASN A 258 13.47 -21.11 22.23
C ASN A 258 12.88 -21.94 23.39
N GLY A 259 11.99 -21.32 24.17
CA GLY A 259 11.31 -21.94 25.32
C GLY A 259 9.85 -22.28 25.04
N GLU A 260 9.13 -22.69 26.08
CA GLU A 260 7.72 -23.06 25.99
C GLU A 260 6.81 -21.85 25.84
N LYS A 261 5.65 -22.07 25.20
CA LYS A 261 4.65 -21.02 25.02
C LYS A 261 4.07 -20.62 26.37
N PRO A 262 3.91 -19.32 26.64
CA PRO A 262 3.33 -18.83 27.89
C PRO A 262 1.87 -19.28 28.00
N PHE A 263 1.53 -19.93 29.12
CA PHE A 263 0.22 -20.52 29.38
C PHE A 263 -0.47 -19.85 30.57
N CYS A 264 -1.74 -19.54 30.41
CA CYS A 264 -2.59 -19.01 31.47
C CYS A 264 -3.36 -20.16 32.14
N TYR A 265 -3.02 -20.44 33.39
CA TYR A 265 -3.68 -21.49 34.17
C TYR A 265 -5.10 -21.12 34.61
N ALA A 266 -5.39 -19.83 34.83
CA ALA A 266 -6.71 -19.38 35.29
C ALA A 266 -7.84 -19.61 34.27
N ARG A 267 -7.51 -19.70 32.97
CA ARG A 267 -8.47 -19.87 31.87
C ARG A 267 -8.12 -21.03 30.94
N ASP A 268 -7.18 -21.87 31.34
CA ASP A 268 -6.69 -23.01 30.55
C ASP A 268 -6.43 -22.66 29.07
N SER A 269 -5.71 -21.57 28.82
CA SER A 269 -5.47 -21.06 27.47
C SER A 269 -4.12 -20.36 27.32
N LEU A 270 -3.62 -20.27 26.09
CA LEU A 270 -2.34 -19.59 25.81
C LEU A 270 -2.46 -18.07 26.01
N TYR A 271 -1.41 -17.44 26.53
CA TYR A 271 -1.37 -15.98 26.61
C TYR A 271 -1.34 -15.36 25.21
N THR A 272 -2.37 -14.58 24.90
CA THR A 272 -2.43 -13.69 23.73
C THR A 272 -2.61 -12.24 24.19
N VAL A 273 -2.36 -11.27 23.31
CA VAL A 273 -2.56 -9.85 23.65
C VAL A 273 -4.04 -9.58 23.98
N ARG A 274 -4.96 -10.16 23.21
CA ARG A 274 -6.40 -10.16 23.50
C ARG A 274 -6.70 -10.73 24.89
N HIS A 275 -6.15 -11.91 25.19
CA HIS A 275 -6.33 -12.54 26.49
C HIS A 275 -5.86 -11.64 27.64
N ILE A 276 -4.65 -11.07 27.56
CA ILE A 276 -4.09 -10.20 28.60
C ILE A 276 -4.93 -8.92 28.78
N LEU A 277 -5.32 -8.30 27.67
CA LEU A 277 -5.94 -6.96 27.68
C LEU A 277 -7.46 -6.98 27.79
N ILE A 278 -8.14 -8.12 27.68
CA ILE A 278 -9.60 -8.18 27.76
C ILE A 278 -10.06 -9.26 28.73
N GLU A 279 -9.51 -10.47 28.61
CA GLU A 279 -10.20 -11.66 29.11
C GLU A 279 -9.61 -12.28 30.38
N CYS A 280 -8.32 -12.08 30.64
CA CYS A 280 -7.58 -12.75 31.71
C CYS A 280 -8.02 -12.25 33.09
N PRO A 281 -8.47 -13.13 34.02
CA PRO A 281 -8.83 -12.74 35.39
C PRO A 281 -7.67 -12.12 36.16
N ASP A 282 -6.46 -12.69 36.03
CA ASP A 282 -5.27 -12.25 36.77
C ASP A 282 -4.90 -10.78 36.50
N PHE A 283 -5.21 -10.30 35.30
CA PHE A 283 -4.94 -8.92 34.89
C PHE A 283 -6.13 -7.97 35.08
N GLN A 284 -7.26 -8.44 35.61
CA GLN A 284 -8.50 -7.64 35.70
C GLN A 284 -8.34 -6.35 36.51
N ASP A 285 -7.70 -6.40 37.67
CA ASP A 285 -7.50 -5.23 38.53
C ASP A 285 -6.53 -4.23 37.92
N THR A 286 -5.48 -4.73 37.24
CA THR A 286 -4.55 -3.89 36.50
C THR A 286 -5.25 -3.22 35.31
N ARG A 287 -6.15 -3.92 34.62
CA ARG A 287 -6.94 -3.33 33.52
C ARG A 287 -7.81 -2.20 34.03
N LYS A 288 -8.61 -2.43 35.07
CA LYS A 288 -9.47 -1.39 35.68
C LYS A 288 -8.70 -0.12 36.07
N LYS A 289 -7.42 -0.25 36.42
CA LYS A 289 -6.56 0.88 36.79
C LYS A 289 -6.10 1.74 35.60
N TYR A 290 -5.84 1.14 34.43
CA TYR A 290 -5.19 1.84 33.31
C TYR A 290 -6.02 1.89 32.01
N PHE A 291 -7.05 1.05 31.87
CA PHE A 291 -7.83 0.86 30.65
C PHE A 291 -9.32 0.73 30.97
N CYS A 292 -10.18 1.33 30.13
CA CYS A 292 -11.62 1.11 30.15
C CYS A 292 -12.03 0.59 28.77
N VAL A 293 -11.69 -0.68 28.47
CA VAL A 293 -11.92 -1.30 27.16
C VAL A 293 -12.86 -2.49 27.34
N THR A 294 -13.92 -2.52 26.53
CA THR A 294 -14.95 -3.57 26.55
C THR A 294 -14.81 -4.57 25.40
N ASP A 295 -14.22 -4.19 24.26
CA ASP A 295 -14.06 -5.06 23.10
C ASP A 295 -12.70 -4.89 22.36
N CYS A 296 -12.32 -5.88 21.54
CA CYS A 296 -11.11 -5.86 20.71
C CYS A 296 -11.09 -4.72 19.70
N THR A 297 -12.27 -4.26 19.26
CA THR A 297 -12.44 -3.18 18.29
C THR A 297 -12.13 -1.80 18.89
N ASP A 298 -12.34 -1.60 20.20
CA ASP A 298 -12.05 -0.34 20.91
C ASP A 298 -10.55 0.01 20.96
N PHE A 299 -9.65 -0.97 20.74
CA PHE A 299 -8.20 -0.70 20.61
C PHE A 299 -7.86 0.17 19.40
N SER A 300 -8.75 0.21 18.40
CA SER A 300 -8.56 0.96 17.16
C SER A 300 -8.92 2.45 17.25
N GLU A 301 -9.86 2.81 18.14
CA GLU A 301 -10.48 4.13 18.10
C GLU A 301 -10.28 4.95 19.37
N ARG A 302 -10.09 4.34 20.55
CA ARG A 302 -9.90 5.10 21.81
C ARG A 302 -9.07 4.32 22.82
N SER A 303 -7.75 4.46 22.73
CA SER A 303 -6.85 4.04 23.82
C SER A 303 -5.94 5.20 24.22
N ILE A 304 -6.52 6.11 25.00
CA ILE A 304 -5.81 7.11 25.80
C ILE A 304 -5.91 6.64 27.27
N PRO A 305 -4.85 6.72 28.09
CA PRO A 305 -4.96 6.46 29.52
C PRO A 305 -5.85 7.50 30.20
N LEU A 306 -6.56 7.10 31.26
CA LEU A 306 -6.97 8.01 32.33
C LEU A 306 -5.74 8.33 33.19
N ALA A 307 -4.85 9.19 32.69
CA ALA A 307 -3.83 9.96 33.42
C ALA A 307 -2.94 10.72 32.42
#